data_AF-A0A3L7N3J8-F1
#
_entry.id   AF-A0A3L7N3J8-F1
#
_cell.length_a   1.000
_cell.length_b   1.000
_cell.length_c   1.000
_cell.angle_alpha   90.00
_cell.angle_beta   90.00
_cell.angle_gamma   90.00
#
_symmetry.space_group_name_H-M   'P 1'
#
loop_
_entity.id
_entity.type
_entity.pdbx_description
1 polymer ?
#
loop_
_entity_poly.entity_id
_entity_poly.type
_entity_poly.pdbx_seq_one_letter_code
_entity_poly.pdbx_strand_id
1 'polypeptide(L)' 'MGESCHTSAGVPAKFAQKEAPVTKATAVIWVKRDARLTDNPCLVEADRLQLNALPFFCFEPSLSGKP' A
#
# COMPACT_ATOMS: atom_id res chain seq x y z
N MET A 1 32.27 11.75 -58.08
CA MET A 1 32.04 13.08 -57.47
C MET A 1 30.59 13.13 -56.99
N GLY A 2 30.37 13.53 -55.73
CA GLY A 2 29.06 13.62 -55.04
C GLY A 2 28.81 12.42 -54.13
N GLU A 3 29.49 12.29 -52.98
CA GLU A 3 29.24 12.93 -51.66
C GLU A 3 28.02 12.39 -50.90
N SER A 4 28.26 12.24 -49.60
CA SER A 4 27.58 11.42 -48.60
C SER A 4 26.45 12.16 -47.87
N CYS A 5 25.82 11.44 -46.93
CA CYS A 5 25.07 11.88 -45.74
C CYS A 5 23.55 11.97 -45.93
N HIS A 6 22.63 11.49 -45.08
CA HIS A 6 22.58 11.35 -43.62
C HIS A 6 21.47 10.34 -43.25
N THR A 7 21.77 9.37 -42.38
CA THR A 7 21.30 9.25 -40.98
C THR A 7 20.04 8.39 -40.78
N SER A 8 20.27 7.35 -39.98
CA SER A 8 19.36 6.46 -39.28
C SER A 8 18.16 7.12 -38.63
N ALA A 9 16.98 6.54 -38.79
CA ALA A 9 15.94 6.58 -37.77
C ALA A 9 15.19 5.25 -37.76
N GLY A 10 15.80 4.25 -37.11
CA GLY A 10 15.08 3.08 -36.65
C GLY A 10 13.95 3.52 -35.73
N VAL A 11 12.78 2.94 -35.96
CA VAL A 11 11.56 3.08 -35.15
C VAL A 11 11.92 3.08 -33.66
N PRO A 12 11.44 4.04 -32.84
CA PRO A 12 11.85 4.13 -31.45
C PRO A 12 11.48 2.85 -30.71
N ALA A 13 12.43 2.36 -29.93
CA ALA A 13 12.24 1.28 -28.97
C ALA A 13 10.97 1.55 -28.16
N LYS A 14 10.06 0.57 -28.16
CA LYS A 14 8.89 0.55 -27.28
C LYS A 14 9.37 0.87 -25.87
N PHE A 15 9.00 2.04 -25.36
CA PHE A 15 9.05 2.31 -23.93
C PHE A 15 8.12 1.30 -23.28
N ALA A 16 8.69 0.19 -22.79
CA ALA A 16 7.98 -0.71 -21.90
C ALA A 16 7.65 0.11 -20.65
N GLN A 17 6.43 0.62 -20.59
CA GLN A 17 5.90 1.24 -19.39
C GLN A 17 5.90 0.15 -18.32
N LYS A 18 6.85 0.25 -17.39
CA LYS A 18 6.87 -0.58 -16.19
C LYS A 18 5.64 -0.17 -15.39
N GLU A 19 4.59 -1.00 -15.41
CA GLU A 19 3.41 -0.76 -14.58
C GLU A 19 3.89 -0.56 -13.14
N ALA A 20 3.55 0.60 -12.57
CA ALA A 20 3.81 0.83 -11.16
C ALA A 20 3.01 -0.21 -10.37
N PRO A 21 3.60 -0.84 -9.34
CA PRO A 21 2.87 -1.80 -8.52
C PRO A 21 1.65 -1.10 -7.93
N VAL A 22 0.47 -1.69 -8.11
CA VAL A 22 -0.77 -1.20 -7.49
C VAL A 22 -0.62 -1.33 -5.98
N THR A 23 -0.41 -0.21 -5.29
CA THR A 23 -0.30 -0.17 -3.85
C THR A 23 -1.70 -0.16 -3.23
N LYS A 24 -2.04 -1.22 -2.49
CA LYS A 24 -3.26 -1.23 -1.66
C LYS A 24 -3.12 -0.21 -0.53
N ALA A 25 -4.16 0.57 -0.29
CA ALA A 25 -4.23 1.46 0.87
C ALA A 25 -4.22 0.64 2.18
N THR A 26 -3.78 1.26 3.28
CA THR A 26 -3.62 0.60 4.58
C THR A 26 -4.59 1.18 5.60
N ALA A 27 -5.40 0.32 6.21
CA ALA A 27 -6.20 0.63 7.40
C ALA A 27 -5.34 0.49 8.65
N VAL A 28 -5.29 1.54 9.47
CA VAL A 28 -4.61 1.51 10.78
C VAL A 28 -5.66 1.18 11.84
N ILE A 29 -5.56 0.01 12.47
CA ILE A 29 -6.58 -0.52 13.39
C ILE A 29 -6.09 -0.39 14.82
N TRP A 30 -6.72 0.47 15.60
CA TRP A 30 -6.41 0.63 17.02
C TRP A 30 -7.06 -0.47 17.86
N VAL A 31 -6.25 -1.42 18.32
CA VAL A 31 -6.66 -2.44 19.28
C VAL A 31 -6.70 -1.80 20.66
N LYS A 32 -7.85 -1.87 21.35
CA LYS A 32 -7.99 -1.36 22.73
C LYS A 32 -8.16 -2.51 23.70
N ARG A 33 -9.39 -3.04 23.81
CA ARG A 33 -9.74 -4.18 24.70
C ARG A 33 -10.20 -5.41 23.92
N ASP A 34 -10.05 -5.36 22.60
CA ASP A 34 -10.66 -6.25 21.63
C ASP A 34 -9.61 -6.98 20.80
N ALA A 35 -8.56 -7.47 21.46
CA ALA A 35 -7.49 -8.25 20.85
C ALA A 35 -7.99 -9.65 20.44
N ARG A 36 -8.87 -9.69 19.44
CA ARG A 36 -9.46 -10.89 18.84
C ARG A 36 -9.48 -10.78 17.32
N LEU A 37 -9.32 -11.91 16.65
CA LEU A 37 -9.43 -12.00 15.19
C LEU A 37 -10.86 -12.34 14.76
N THR A 38 -11.53 -13.24 15.48
CA THR A 38 -12.90 -13.66 15.19
C THR A 38 -13.89 -12.55 15.52
N ASP A 39 -14.89 -12.37 14.65
CA ASP A 39 -15.99 -11.40 14.81
C ASP A 39 -15.49 -10.00 15.17
N ASN A 40 -14.41 -9.57 14.52
CA ASN A 40 -13.86 -8.23 14.68
C ASN A 40 -14.36 -7.32 13.54
N PRO A 41 -15.28 -6.38 13.81
CA PRO A 41 -15.88 -5.54 12.77
C PRO A 41 -14.85 -4.66 12.04
N CYS A 42 -13.76 -4.26 12.72
CA CYS A 42 -12.69 -3.47 12.09
C CYS A 42 -11.93 -4.29 11.03
N LEU A 43 -11.71 -5.58 11.28
CA LEU A 43 -11.07 -6.49 10.32
C LEU A 43 -12.02 -6.82 9.16
N VAL A 44 -13.30 -7.04 9.45
CA VAL A 44 -14.33 -7.28 8.41
C VAL A 44 -14.42 -6.08 7.46
N GLU A 45 -14.41 -4.86 7.99
CA GLU A 45 -14.50 -3.66 7.15
C GLU A 45 -13.22 -3.41 6.33
N ALA A 46 -12.04 -3.69 6.90
CA ALA A 46 -10.77 -3.60 6.17
C ALA A 46 -10.72 -4.58 4.99
N ASP A 47 -11.21 -5.82 5.18
CA ASP A 47 -11.31 -6.83 4.12
C ASP A 47 -12.32 -6.41 3.03
N ARG A 48 -13.50 -5.92 3.45
CA ARG A 48 -14.53 -5.41 2.54
C ARG A 48 -14.00 -4.30 1.62
N LEU A 49 -13.13 -3.44 2.16
CA LEU A 49 -12.50 -2.33 1.43
C LEU A 49 -11.20 -2.73 0.70
N GLN A 50 -10.80 -4.01 0.76
CA GLN A 50 -9.57 -4.53 0.16
C GLN A 50 -8.29 -3.79 0.62
N LEU A 51 -8.26 -3.40 1.89
CA LEU A 51 -7.15 -2.67 2.51
C LEU A 51 -6.14 -3.65 3.12
N ASN A 52 -4.87 -3.21 3.20
CA ASN A 52 -3.93 -3.84 4.13
C ASN A 52 -4.36 -3.48 5.56
N ALA A 53 -4.36 -4.45 6.47
CA ALA A 53 -4.64 -4.18 7.88
C ALA A 53 -3.34 -4.04 8.67
N LEU A 54 -3.16 -2.88 9.31
CA LEU A 54 -2.07 -2.63 10.26
C LEU A 54 -2.65 -2.48 11.67
N PRO A 55 -2.71 -3.56 12.47
CA PRO A 55 -3.12 -3.47 13.86
C PRO A 55 -2.05 -2.78 14.69
N PHE A 56 -2.46 -1.86 15.56
CA PHE A 56 -1.59 -1.22 16.55
C PHE A 56 -2.26 -1.21 17.92
N PHE A 57 -1.44 -1.32 18.96
CA PHE A 57 -1.87 -1.18 20.34
C PHE A 57 -1.01 -0.10 20.99
N CYS A 58 -1.64 0.82 21.71
CA CYS A 58 -0.97 1.81 22.52
C CYS A 58 -1.34 1.56 23.98
N PHE A 59 -0.34 1.33 24.83
CA PHE A 59 -0.57 1.27 26.26
C PHE A 59 -0.89 2.68 26.76
N GLU A 60 -2.10 2.87 27.30
CA GLU A 60 -2.48 4.11 27.96
C GLU A 60 -2.22 4.00 29.47
N PRO A 61 -1.23 4.73 30.02
CA PRO A 61 -0.91 4.66 31.46
C PRO A 61 -2.09 5.06 32.35
N SER A 62 -2.97 5.94 31.86
CA SER A 62 -4.22 6.33 32.52
C SER A 62 -5.18 5.15 32.76
N LEU A 63 -5.06 4.06 32.00
CA LEU A 63 -5.87 2.86 32.17
C LEU A 63 -5.26 1.88 33.19
N SER A 64 -4.03 2.12 33.68
CA SER A 64 -3.33 1.25 34.63
C SER A 64 -3.81 1.38 36.08
N GLY A 65 -4.80 2.24 36.34
CA GLY A 65 -5.56 2.24 37.59
C GLY A 65 -4.78 2.66 38.83
N LYS A 66 -3.62 3.31 38.69
CA LYS A 66 -2.92 3.94 39.81
C LYS A 66 -2.99 5.46 39.67
N PRO A 67 -3.44 6.19 40.71
CA PRO A 67 -3.19 7.63 40.80
C PRO A 67 -1.68 7.93 40.84
#